data_AF-A0A7J6RA56-F1
#
_entry.id   AF-A0A7J6RA56-F1
#
_cell.length_a   1.000
_cell.length_b   1.000
_cell.length_c   1.000
_cell.angle_alpha   90.00
_cell.angle_beta   90.00
_cell.angle_gamma   90.00
#
_symmetry.space_group_name_H-M   'P 1'
#
loop_
_entity.id
_entity.type
_entity.pdbx_description
1 polymer ?
#
loop_
_entity_poly.entity_id
_entity_poly.type
_entity_poly.pdbx_seq_one_letter_code
_entity_poly.pdbx_strand_id
1 'polypeptide(L)'
;RILSGQSTVGSLRARALSMDFGLTQGSAETNQRYGGKSVNNTDNILSINGDVDPWLGLSVTQSQPGSPAIVIPGAGHALWALMSKIDDSDFKKYYDEILEVVSGWLDLRKPARLRRGSSL
;
A
#
# COMPACT_ATOMS: atom_id res chain seq x y z
N ARG A 1 -55.05 16.64 -16.41
CA ARG A 1 -53.71 16.50 -17.06
C ARG A 1 -53.00 17.83 -16.82
N ILE A 2 -52.00 17.95 -15.95
CA ILE A 2 -50.62 17.43 -16.08
C ILE A 2 -50.13 16.88 -14.72
N LEU A 3 -49.26 15.86 -14.80
CA LEU A 3 -48.81 14.96 -13.75
C LEU A 3 -47.62 15.48 -12.92
N SER A 4 -47.66 15.16 -11.64
CA SER A 4 -46.58 14.89 -10.67
C SER A 4 -45.11 15.06 -11.11
N GLY A 5 -44.44 16.11 -10.61
CA GLY A 5 -42.98 16.30 -10.68
C GLY A 5 -42.19 15.84 -9.44
N GLN A 6 -42.80 15.14 -8.49
CA GLN A 6 -42.16 14.82 -7.20
C GLN A 6 -41.46 13.45 -7.11
N SER A 7 -41.58 12.60 -8.14
CA SER A 7 -41.07 11.21 -8.11
C SER A 7 -39.54 11.09 -8.24
N THR A 8 -38.90 12.00 -8.97
CA THR A 8 -37.49 11.83 -9.36
C THR A 8 -36.49 12.22 -8.26
N VAL A 9 -36.79 13.27 -7.48
CA VAL A 9 -35.86 13.80 -6.45
C VAL A 9 -35.77 12.86 -5.23
N GLY A 10 -36.90 12.25 -4.83
CA GLY A 10 -36.91 11.26 -3.74
C GLY A 10 -36.16 9.98 -4.09
N SER A 11 -36.29 9.52 -5.33
CA SER A 11 -35.60 8.33 -5.88
C SER A 11 -34.08 8.51 -5.93
N LEU A 12 -33.60 9.67 -6.39
CA LEU A 12 -32.16 9.96 -6.47
C LEU A 12 -31.51 10.07 -5.10
N ARG A 13 -32.19 10.70 -4.13
CA ARG A 13 -31.70 10.79 -2.74
C ARG A 13 -31.65 9.42 -2.06
N ALA A 14 -32.67 8.58 -2.25
CA ALA A 14 -32.67 7.23 -1.70
C ALA A 14 -31.54 6.37 -2.28
N ARG A 15 -31.25 6.49 -3.59
CA ARG A 15 -30.13 5.80 -4.23
C ARG A 15 -28.77 6.28 -3.70
N ALA A 16 -28.56 7.60 -3.60
CA ALA A 16 -27.33 8.15 -3.05
C ALA A 16 -27.09 7.67 -1.61
N LEU A 17 -28.11 7.76 -0.75
CA LEU A 17 -28.03 7.28 0.64
C LEU A 17 -27.75 5.77 0.72
N SER A 18 -28.37 4.95 -0.15
CA SER A 18 -28.10 3.51 -0.20
C SER A 18 -26.68 3.19 -0.67
N MET A 19 -26.13 4.00 -1.57
CA MET A 19 -24.78 3.83 -2.09
C MET A 19 -23.75 4.25 -1.04
N ASP A 20 -23.98 5.38 -0.36
CA ASP A 20 -23.15 5.87 0.74
C ASP A 20 -23.13 4.87 1.91
N PHE A 21 -24.28 4.27 2.23
CA PHE A 21 -24.37 3.21 3.23
C PHE A 21 -23.56 1.98 2.82
N GLY A 22 -23.71 1.51 1.58
CA GLY A 22 -22.95 0.36 1.06
C GLY A 22 -21.44 0.61 1.00
N LEU A 23 -21.01 1.82 0.63
CA LEU A 23 -19.59 2.22 0.62
C LEU A 23 -19.01 2.28 2.03
N THR A 24 -19.76 2.82 2.98
CA THR A 24 -19.35 2.90 4.39
C THR A 24 -19.24 1.49 4.98
N GLN A 25 -20.21 0.63 4.71
CA GLN A 25 -20.21 -0.75 5.17
C GLN A 25 -19.04 -1.54 4.59
N GLY A 26 -18.82 -1.49 3.27
CA GLY A 26 -17.72 -2.20 2.62
C GLY A 26 -16.34 -1.75 3.11
N SER A 27 -16.18 -0.44 3.36
CA SER A 27 -14.94 0.11 3.92
C SER A 27 -14.73 -0.37 5.36
N ALA A 28 -15.79 -0.39 6.18
CA ALA A 28 -15.72 -0.85 7.56
C ALA A 28 -15.39 -2.34 7.65
N GLU A 29 -16.04 -3.18 6.84
CA GLU A 29 -15.78 -4.63 6.77
C GLU A 29 -14.34 -4.92 6.33
N THR A 30 -13.84 -4.18 5.33
CA THR A 30 -12.45 -4.30 4.85
C THR A 30 -11.46 -3.92 5.95
N ASN A 31 -11.67 -2.80 6.62
CA ASN A 31 -10.81 -2.34 7.70
C ASN A 31 -10.82 -3.30 8.89
N GLN A 32 -11.98 -3.86 9.24
CA GLN A 32 -12.09 -4.85 10.30
C GLN A 32 -11.33 -6.13 9.94
N ARG A 33 -11.38 -6.56 8.68
CA ARG A 33 -10.74 -7.79 8.22
C ARG A 33 -9.22 -7.65 8.07
N TYR A 34 -8.74 -6.52 7.58
CA TYR A 34 -7.33 -6.33 7.20
C TYR A 34 -6.57 -5.30 8.05
N GLY A 35 -7.21 -4.70 9.06
CA GLY A 35 -6.59 -3.77 10.01
C GLY A 35 -6.59 -2.29 9.57
N GLY A 36 -6.99 -1.98 8.34
CA GLY A 36 -7.00 -0.62 7.82
C GLY A 36 -5.61 0.01 7.91
N LYS A 37 -5.49 1.18 8.57
CA LYS A 37 -4.19 1.84 8.82
C LYS A 37 -3.41 1.24 9.99
N SER A 38 -4.04 0.37 10.79
CA SER A 38 -3.46 -0.24 11.97
C SER A 38 -3.21 -1.72 11.71
N VAL A 39 -2.31 -2.01 10.77
CA VAL A 39 -1.87 -3.37 10.46
C VAL A 39 -0.93 -3.85 11.58
N ASN A 40 -1.51 -4.13 12.75
CA ASN A 40 -0.80 -4.54 13.94
C ASN A 40 -0.51 -6.06 13.89
N ASN A 41 0.54 -6.49 14.59
CA ASN A 41 0.89 -7.92 14.73
C ASN A 41 1.16 -8.65 13.40
N THR A 42 1.67 -7.92 12.40
CA THR A 42 2.12 -8.50 11.14
C THR A 42 3.56 -8.05 10.85
N ASP A 43 4.42 -9.01 10.55
CA ASP A 43 5.84 -8.79 10.25
C ASP A 43 6.12 -8.95 8.76
N ASN A 44 7.25 -8.41 8.31
CA ASN A 44 7.77 -8.52 6.95
C ASN A 44 6.87 -7.87 5.89
N ILE A 45 6.23 -6.75 6.23
CA ILE A 45 5.54 -5.88 5.29
C ILE A 45 6.37 -4.62 5.08
N LEU A 46 6.76 -4.36 3.82
CA LEU A 46 7.46 -3.13 3.44
C LEU A 46 6.45 -2.22 2.74
N SER A 47 6.07 -1.14 3.41
CA SER A 47 5.12 -0.16 2.87
C SER A 47 5.88 0.95 2.12
N ILE A 48 5.79 0.97 0.79
CA ILE A 48 6.50 1.92 -0.06
C ILE A 48 5.49 2.90 -0.66
N ASN A 49 5.72 4.19 -0.44
CA ASN A 49 4.84 5.24 -0.92
C ASN A 49 5.64 6.36 -1.59
N GLY A 50 4.98 7.12 -2.45
CA GLY A 50 5.50 8.37 -2.97
C GLY A 50 4.77 9.57 -2.37
N ASP A 51 5.47 10.67 -2.11
CA ASP A 51 4.88 11.83 -1.45
C ASP A 51 3.93 12.66 -2.33
N VAL A 52 4.02 12.54 -3.65
CA VAL A 52 3.09 13.15 -4.62
C VAL A 52 2.00 12.18 -5.08
N ASP A 53 1.96 10.95 -4.55
CA ASP A 53 0.87 10.01 -4.79
C ASP A 53 -0.42 10.48 -4.07
N PRO A 54 -1.53 10.73 -4.79
CA PRO A 54 -2.80 11.09 -4.15
C PRO A 54 -3.30 10.03 -3.14
N TRP A 55 -2.84 8.79 -3.26
CA TRP A 55 -3.20 7.70 -2.34
C TRP A 55 -2.41 7.69 -1.03
N LEU A 56 -1.37 8.53 -0.89
CA LEU A 56 -0.53 8.60 0.32
C LEU A 56 -1.37 8.77 1.60
N GLY A 57 -2.41 9.59 1.54
CA GLY A 57 -3.31 9.85 2.67
C GLY A 57 -4.07 8.62 3.17
N LEU A 58 -4.11 7.53 2.40
CA LEU A 58 -4.76 6.27 2.76
C LEU A 58 -3.76 5.17 3.17
N SER A 59 -2.45 5.43 3.07
CA SER A 59 -1.41 4.43 3.25
C SER A 59 -0.81 4.39 4.66
N VAL A 60 0.06 3.41 4.90
CA VAL A 60 0.95 3.32 6.06
C VAL A 60 2.25 4.05 5.73
N THR A 61 2.50 5.16 6.43
CA THR A 61 3.69 6.02 6.22
C THR A 61 4.67 6.01 7.38
N GLN A 62 4.37 5.26 8.44
CA GLN A 62 5.21 5.12 9.63
C GLN A 62 5.59 3.67 9.83
N SER A 63 6.88 3.42 10.04
CA SER A 63 7.40 2.08 10.31
C SER A 63 6.85 1.52 11.61
N GLN A 64 6.54 0.23 11.60
CA GLN A 64 6.20 -0.58 12.77
C GLN A 64 7.33 -1.58 13.04
N PRO A 65 7.45 -2.14 14.25
CA PRO A 65 8.36 -3.25 14.51
C PRO A 65 8.15 -4.38 13.48
N GLY A 66 9.22 -4.83 12.82
CA GLY A 66 9.16 -5.90 11.81
C GLY A 66 8.59 -5.50 10.44
N SER A 67 7.98 -4.31 10.32
CA SER A 67 7.29 -3.84 9.11
C SER A 67 7.63 -2.37 8.80
N PRO A 68 8.75 -2.13 8.08
CA PRO A 68 9.21 -0.79 7.75
C PRO A 68 8.32 -0.07 6.72
N ALA A 69 8.35 1.26 6.75
CA ALA A 69 7.71 2.12 5.76
C ALA A 69 8.74 3.08 5.15
N ILE A 70 8.67 3.27 3.82
CA ILE A 70 9.53 4.18 3.05
C ILE A 70 8.62 5.14 2.29
N VAL A 71 8.88 6.45 2.42
CA VAL A 71 8.23 7.50 1.63
C VAL A 71 9.29 8.14 0.73
N ILE A 72 9.08 8.06 -0.58
CA ILE A 72 10.00 8.51 -1.62
C ILE A 72 9.57 9.92 -2.08
N PRO A 73 10.39 10.96 -1.84
CA PRO A 73 10.11 12.30 -2.31
C PRO A 73 10.05 12.40 -3.83
N GLY A 74 9.08 13.16 -4.35
CA GLY A 74 8.82 13.34 -5.77
C GLY A 74 8.23 12.11 -6.48
N ALA A 75 8.01 10.99 -5.79
CA ALA A 75 7.46 9.78 -6.40
C ALA A 75 5.93 9.83 -6.48
N GLY A 76 5.39 9.51 -7.66
CA GLY A 76 3.96 9.27 -7.85
C GLY A 76 3.59 7.80 -7.60
N HIS A 77 2.39 7.44 -8.07
CA HIS A 77 1.82 6.12 -7.82
C HIS A 77 2.68 4.98 -8.34
N ALA A 78 3.07 4.08 -7.42
CA ALA A 78 3.84 2.87 -7.69
C ALA A 78 5.12 3.09 -8.52
N LEU A 79 5.69 4.31 -8.51
CA LEU A 79 6.93 4.61 -9.25
C LEU A 79 8.08 3.69 -8.81
N TRP A 80 8.02 3.22 -7.55
CA TRP A 80 9.05 2.39 -6.98
C TRP A 80 9.28 1.07 -7.76
N ALA A 81 8.22 0.52 -8.36
CA ALA A 81 8.29 -0.71 -9.15
C ALA A 81 9.05 -0.52 -10.48
N LEU A 82 9.16 0.72 -10.95
CA LEU A 82 9.84 1.08 -12.20
C LEU A 82 11.26 1.62 -11.97
N MET A 83 11.71 1.76 -10.72
CA MET A 83 12.98 2.42 -10.38
C MET A 83 14.21 1.76 -11.02
N SER A 84 14.17 0.45 -11.26
CA SER A 84 15.25 -0.24 -12.00
C SER A 84 15.47 0.27 -13.43
N LYS A 85 14.54 1.09 -13.95
CA LYS A 85 14.54 1.68 -15.29
C LYS A 85 14.78 3.19 -15.27
N ILE A 86 14.84 3.81 -14.09
CA ILE A 86 15.03 5.25 -13.94
C ILE A 86 16.52 5.49 -13.68
N ASP A 87 17.18 6.23 -14.58
CA ASP A 87 18.56 6.67 -14.42
C ASP A 87 18.61 7.99 -13.65
N ASP A 88 18.15 7.93 -12.40
CA ASP A 88 18.17 9.04 -11.46
C ASP A 88 18.76 8.56 -10.13
N SER A 89 19.89 9.16 -9.76
CA SER A 89 20.63 8.80 -8.56
C SER A 89 19.82 8.99 -7.28
N ASP A 90 18.90 9.95 -7.25
CA ASP A 90 18.07 10.20 -6.08
C ASP A 90 17.00 9.12 -5.89
N PHE A 91 16.53 8.50 -6.97
CA PHE A 91 15.66 7.34 -6.87
C PHE A 91 16.46 6.08 -6.53
N LYS A 92 17.65 5.91 -7.12
CA LYS A 92 18.46 4.71 -6.91
C LYS A 92 18.70 4.36 -5.43
N LYS A 93 18.93 5.35 -4.56
CA LYS A 93 19.14 5.12 -3.12
C LYS A 93 17.96 4.42 -2.44
N TYR A 94 16.73 4.76 -2.81
CA TYR A 94 15.53 4.14 -2.25
C TYR A 94 15.33 2.72 -2.80
N TYR A 95 15.75 2.47 -4.04
CA TYR A 95 15.72 1.12 -4.60
C TYR A 95 16.71 0.21 -3.87
N ASP A 96 17.92 0.71 -3.58
CA ASP A 96 18.92 -0.01 -2.79
C ASP A 96 18.42 -0.27 -1.35
N GLU A 97 17.74 0.69 -0.72
CA GLU A 97 17.09 0.52 0.59
C GLU A 97 16.00 -0.57 0.58
N ILE A 98 15.13 -0.58 -0.44
CA ILE A 98 14.11 -1.61 -0.64
C ILE A 98 14.77 -3.00 -0.77
N LEU A 99 15.83 -3.09 -1.57
CA LEU A 99 16.56 -4.34 -1.77
C LEU A 99 17.24 -4.82 -0.49
N GLU A 100 17.77 -3.91 0.33
CA GLU A 100 18.39 -4.25 1.61
C GLU A 100 17.38 -4.88 2.57
N VAL A 101 16.20 -4.28 2.70
CA VAL A 101 15.10 -4.81 3.55
C VAL A 101 14.70 -6.21 3.10
N VAL A 102 14.38 -6.37 1.81
CA VAL A 102 13.92 -7.66 1.26
C VAL A 102 15.01 -8.73 1.33
N SER A 103 16.25 -8.38 0.99
CA SER A 103 17.39 -9.29 1.11
C SER A 103 17.65 -9.70 2.56
N GLY A 104 17.33 -8.80 3.49
CA GLY A 104 17.39 -9.06 4.92
C GLY A 104 16.40 -10.12 5.39
N TRP A 105 15.19 -10.12 4.86
CA TRP A 105 14.16 -11.13 5.16
C TRP A 105 14.40 -12.48 4.50
N LEU A 106 14.97 -12.46 3.29
CA LEU A 106 15.26 -13.67 2.55
C LEU A 106 16.58 -14.36 2.96
N ASP A 107 17.26 -13.83 4.00
CA ASP A 107 18.58 -14.31 4.44
C ASP A 107 19.64 -14.37 3.32
N LEU A 108 19.45 -13.58 2.25
CA LEU A 108 20.37 -13.51 1.10
C LEU A 108 21.71 -12.85 1.46
N ARG A 109 21.81 -12.31 2.68
CA ARG A 109 23.04 -11.78 3.29
C ARG A 109 24.04 -12.86 3.72
N LYS A 110 23.67 -14.15 3.70
CA LYS A 110 24.66 -15.24 3.85
C LYS A 110 25.35 -15.47 2.50
N PRO A 111 26.69 -15.32 2.38
CA PRO A 111 27.37 -15.72 1.16
C PRO A 111 27.10 -17.21 0.91
N ALA A 112 26.88 -17.58 -0.36
CA ALA A 112 26.58 -18.92 -0.87
C ALA A 112 27.64 -20.02 -0.57
N ARG A 113 28.55 -19.77 0.38
CA ARG A 113 29.69 -20.62 0.76
C ARG A 113 29.34 -21.77 1.71
N LEU A 114 28.11 -21.89 2.19
CA LEU A 114 27.66 -23.02 3.03
C LEU A 114 26.75 -24.04 2.30
N ARG A 115 26.57 -23.91 0.97
CA ARG A 115 25.76 -24.86 0.16
C ARG A 115 26.59 -25.86 -0.65
N ARG A 116 27.90 -25.98 -0.39
CA ARG A 116 28.75 -27.05 -0.94
C ARG A 116 29.67 -27.62 0.12
N GLY A 117 29.48 -28.90 0.42
CA GLY A 117 30.53 -29.78 0.96
C GLY A 117 30.47 -30.07 2.45
N SER A 118 29.52 -30.91 2.87
CA SER A 118 29.76 -31.90 3.92
C SER A 118 29.48 -33.26 3.30
N SER A 119 30.43 -33.76 2.51
CA SER A 119 30.48 -35.20 2.23
C SER A 119 31.13 -35.85 3.45
N LEU A 120 30.44 -36.86 3.98
CA LEU A 120 31.05 -37.94 4.73
C LEU A 120 32.11 -38.63 3.85
#